data_AF-A0A2I0P364-F1
#
_entry.id   AF-A0A2I0P364-F1
#
_cell.length_a   1.000
_cell.length_b   1.000
_cell.length_c   1.000
_cell.angle_alpha   90.00
_cell.angle_beta   90.00
_cell.angle_gamma   90.00
#
_symmetry.space_group_name_H-M   'P 1'
#
loop_
_entity.id
_entity.type
_entity.pdbx_description
1 polymer ?
#
loop_
_entity_poly.entity_id
_entity_poly.type
_entity_poly.pdbx_seq_one_letter_code
_entity_poly.pdbx_strand_id
1 'polypeptide(L)'
;MLFFGIRNKDEKIKNISWSVPVPPDLLSQLREFSPVAISRMSGIYLDDVFDILRGERRRTAPELIEKLNNTLVKLRKHDEELEREAAKMAYMIRGMDMIELQEQKKRENVKLLPEPEKS
;
A
#
# COMPACT_ATOMS: atom_id res chain seq x y z
N MET A 1 -39.99 -37.19 -2.70
CA MET A 1 -38.69 -37.88 -2.89
C MET A 1 -37.61 -36.82 -3.01
N LEU A 2 -36.72 -36.77 -2.03
CA LEU A 2 -35.47 -36.02 -2.08
C LEU A 2 -34.47 -36.79 -2.94
N PHE A 3 -33.88 -36.15 -3.94
CA PHE A 3 -32.58 -36.57 -4.47
C PHE A 3 -31.64 -35.37 -4.55
N PHE A 4 -30.74 -35.37 -3.57
CA PHE A 4 -29.52 -34.60 -3.46
C PHE A 4 -28.62 -34.84 -4.68
N GLY A 5 -28.35 -33.79 -5.46
CA GLY A 5 -27.22 -33.75 -6.39
C GLY A 5 -26.01 -33.16 -5.69
N ILE A 6 -25.22 -34.01 -5.04
CA ILE A 6 -23.97 -33.65 -4.34
C ILE A 6 -22.85 -33.40 -5.37
N ARG A 7 -22.20 -32.24 -5.21
CA ARG A 7 -20.78 -31.90 -5.46
C ARG A 7 -20.08 -32.56 -6.66
N ASN A 8 -19.63 -31.70 -7.57
CA ASN A 8 -18.21 -31.69 -7.97
C ASN A 8 -17.79 -30.27 -8.40
N LYS A 9 -17.49 -29.43 -7.41
CA LYS A 9 -16.64 -28.24 -7.57
C LYS A 9 -15.37 -28.49 -6.77
N ASP A 10 -14.52 -29.43 -7.20
CA ASP A 10 -13.21 -29.69 -6.58
C ASP A 10 -12.32 -30.60 -7.43
N GLU A 11 -12.34 -30.44 -8.75
CA GLU A 11 -11.19 -30.83 -9.57
C GLU A 11 -10.22 -29.65 -9.61
N LYS A 12 -9.61 -29.34 -8.47
CA LYS A 12 -8.22 -29.73 -8.22
C LYS A 12 -7.37 -29.49 -9.46
N ILE A 13 -6.78 -28.30 -9.50
CA ILE A 13 -5.51 -28.00 -10.20
C ILE A 13 -4.44 -28.92 -9.58
N LYS A 14 -4.55 -30.22 -9.84
CA LYS A 14 -3.62 -31.25 -9.48
C LYS A 14 -2.86 -31.53 -10.76
N ASN A 15 -1.57 -31.18 -10.73
CA ASN A 15 -0.57 -31.43 -11.76
C ASN A 15 -0.47 -30.36 -12.85
N ILE A 16 -0.07 -29.14 -12.47
CA ILE A 16 0.85 -28.40 -13.33
C ILE A 16 2.21 -29.07 -13.14
N SER A 17 2.65 -29.87 -14.12
CA SER A 17 3.95 -30.58 -14.13
C SER A 17 5.16 -29.66 -13.98
N TRP A 18 4.94 -28.33 -13.99
CA TRP A 18 5.92 -27.27 -13.88
C TRP A 18 5.71 -26.36 -12.65
N SER A 19 4.84 -26.75 -11.70
CA SER A 19 4.62 -25.95 -10.49
C SER A 19 5.84 -25.96 -9.56
N VAL A 20 6.28 -24.76 -9.21
CA VAL A 20 7.45 -24.50 -8.36
C VAL A 20 6.98 -24.03 -6.98
N PRO A 21 7.75 -24.32 -5.92
CA PRO A 21 7.42 -23.82 -4.59
C PRO A 21 7.47 -22.29 -4.58
N VAL A 22 6.57 -21.67 -3.81
CA VAL A 22 6.65 -20.21 -3.59
C VAL A 22 7.87 -19.92 -2.70
N PRO A 23 8.82 -19.07 -3.13
CA PRO A 23 10.00 -18.77 -2.34
C PRO A 23 9.61 -18.13 -0.99
N PRO A 24 10.21 -18.57 0.14
CA PRO A 24 9.88 -18.03 1.45
C PRO A 24 10.22 -16.53 1.57
N ASP A 25 11.31 -16.10 0.94
CA ASP A 25 11.71 -14.69 0.94
C ASP A 25 10.71 -13.82 0.18
N LEU A 26 10.16 -14.33 -0.93
CA LEU A 26 9.10 -13.65 -1.69
C LEU A 26 7.85 -13.51 -0.83
N LEU A 27 7.43 -14.58 -0.13
CA LEU A 27 6.29 -14.53 0.78
C LEU A 27 6.49 -13.54 1.92
N SER A 28 7.68 -13.52 2.52
CA SER A 28 8.01 -12.59 3.60
C SER A 28 7.89 -11.14 3.13
N GLN A 29 8.47 -10.83 1.97
CA GLN A 29 8.42 -9.47 1.40
C GLN A 29 7.00 -9.08 0.98
N LEU A 30 6.21 -9.99 0.41
CA LEU A 30 4.82 -9.70 0.07
C LEU A 30 3.96 -9.40 1.30
N ARG A 31 4.27 -9.98 2.47
CA ARG A 31 3.54 -9.70 3.72
C ARG A 31 3.77 -8.30 4.29
N GLU A 32 4.79 -7.59 3.81
CA GLU A 32 5.00 -6.17 4.15
C GLU A 32 3.91 -5.28 3.51
N PHE A 33 3.25 -5.76 2.47
CA PHE A 33 2.23 -5.01 1.72
C PHE A 33 0.82 -5.53 1.98
N SER A 34 -0.15 -4.64 1.82
CA SER A 34 -1.57 -5.02 1.88
C SER A 34 -1.93 -6.01 0.76
N PRO A 35 -2.69 -7.09 1.05
CA PRO A 35 -3.21 -8.00 0.05
C PRO A 35 -3.98 -7.29 -1.08
N VAL A 36 -4.67 -6.20 -0.73
CA VAL A 36 -5.42 -5.37 -1.69
C VAL A 36 -4.46 -4.64 -2.64
N ALA A 37 -3.35 -4.09 -2.12
CA ALA A 37 -2.35 -3.41 -2.93
C ALA A 37 -1.66 -4.39 -3.90
N ILE A 38 -1.31 -5.58 -3.41
CA ILE A 38 -0.74 -6.65 -4.24
C ILE A 38 -1.73 -7.06 -5.33
N SER A 39 -2.99 -7.32 -4.99
CA SER A 39 -4.03 -7.69 -5.95
C SER A 39 -4.21 -6.63 -7.03
N ARG A 40 -4.32 -5.36 -6.63
CA ARG A 40 -4.48 -4.23 -7.55
C ARG A 40 -3.26 -4.05 -8.48
N MET A 41 -2.05 -4.15 -7.94
CA MET A 41 -0.81 -3.91 -8.70
C MET A 41 -0.44 -5.09 -9.61
N SER A 42 -0.68 -6.32 -9.14
CA SER A 42 -0.38 -7.54 -9.89
C SER A 42 -1.52 -7.93 -10.85
N GLY A 43 -2.75 -7.50 -10.61
CA GLY A 43 -3.94 -8.03 -11.28
C GLY A 43 -4.21 -9.51 -10.94
N ILE A 44 -3.72 -10.01 -9.81
CA ILE A 44 -4.08 -11.32 -9.24
C ILE A 44 -5.35 -11.14 -8.42
N TYR A 45 -6.28 -12.11 -8.46
CA TYR A 45 -7.49 -12.04 -7.64
C TYR A 45 -7.14 -11.96 -6.15
N LEU A 46 -7.92 -11.18 -5.41
CA LEU A 46 -7.64 -10.92 -4.00
C LEU A 46 -7.63 -12.21 -3.17
N ASP A 47 -8.56 -13.13 -3.44
CA ASP A 47 -8.62 -14.43 -2.77
C ASP A 47 -7.36 -15.27 -3.04
N ASP A 48 -6.89 -15.30 -4.29
CA ASP A 48 -5.63 -15.97 -4.65
C ASP A 48 -4.43 -15.37 -3.90
N VAL A 49 -4.41 -14.04 -3.71
CA VAL A 49 -3.36 -13.37 -2.93
C VAL A 49 -3.43 -13.81 -1.47
N PHE A 50 -4.62 -13.91 -0.87
CA PHE A 50 -4.78 -14.41 0.50
C PHE A 50 -4.27 -15.85 0.64
N ASP A 51 -4.65 -16.74 -0.29
CA ASP A 51 -4.22 -18.14 -0.29
C ASP A 51 -2.69 -18.27 -0.36
N ILE A 52 -2.05 -17.41 -1.17
CA ILE A 52 -0.59 -17.35 -1.29
C ILE A 52 0.04 -16.84 0.01
N LEU A 53 -0.44 -15.72 0.55
CA LEU A 53 0.13 -15.10 1.75
C LEU A 53 -0.01 -15.97 3.01
N ARG A 54 -1.13 -16.71 3.13
CA ARG A 54 -1.36 -17.69 4.20
C ARG A 54 -0.54 -18.96 4.04
N GLY A 55 0.07 -19.17 2.88
CA GLY A 55 0.82 -20.39 2.57
C GLY A 55 -0.08 -21.60 2.31
N GLU A 56 -1.37 -21.38 2.05
CA GLU A 56 -2.31 -22.42 1.63
C GLU A 56 -1.96 -22.88 0.20
N ARG A 57 -1.55 -21.94 -0.66
CA ARG A 57 -0.96 -22.23 -1.98
C ARG A 57 0.57 -22.39 -1.88
N ARG A 58 1.03 -23.63 -1.67
CA ARG A 58 2.45 -23.97 -1.52
C ARG A 58 3.24 -24.03 -2.83
N ARG A 59 2.58 -24.36 -3.94
CA ARG A 59 3.19 -24.45 -5.27
C ARG A 59 2.34 -23.66 -6.26
N THR A 60 3.01 -23.02 -7.20
CA THR A 60 2.35 -22.20 -8.23
C THR A 60 3.13 -22.24 -9.53
N ALA A 61 2.56 -21.66 -10.59
CA ALA A 61 3.20 -21.51 -11.89
C ALA A 61 4.40 -20.53 -11.79
N PRO A 62 5.55 -20.80 -12.43
CA PRO A 62 6.71 -19.90 -12.44
C PRO A 62 6.37 -18.47 -12.88
N GLU A 63 5.46 -18.32 -13.82
CA GLU A 63 4.98 -17.03 -14.34
C GLU A 63 4.29 -16.22 -13.25
N LEU A 64 3.59 -16.89 -12.30
CA LEU A 64 2.98 -16.21 -11.16
C LEU A 64 4.05 -15.70 -10.19
N ILE A 65 5.13 -16.46 -9.98
CA ILE A 65 6.26 -16.03 -9.15
C ILE A 65 6.93 -14.80 -9.76
N GLU A 66 7.19 -14.81 -11.07
CA GLU A 66 7.74 -13.66 -11.77
C GLU A 66 6.81 -12.44 -11.65
N LYS A 67 5.51 -12.64 -11.84
CA LYS A 67 4.50 -11.57 -11.66
C LYS A 67 4.52 -10.98 -10.26
N LEU A 68 4.63 -11.81 -9.22
CA LEU A 68 4.72 -11.39 -7.82
C LEU A 68 6.02 -10.63 -7.53
N ASN A 69 7.17 -11.08 -8.06
CA ASN A 69 8.44 -10.37 -7.94
C ASN A 69 8.36 -8.98 -8.61
N ASN A 70 7.82 -8.90 -9.82
CA ASN A 70 7.63 -7.64 -10.52
C ASN A 70 6.66 -6.71 -9.76
N THR A 71 5.65 -7.28 -9.11
CA THR A 71 4.70 -6.55 -8.28
C THR A 71 5.39 -5.95 -7.05
N LEU A 72 6.26 -6.70 -6.37
CA LEU A 72 7.04 -6.18 -5.24
C LEU A 72 7.88 -4.96 -5.63
N VAL A 73 8.57 -5.02 -6.77
CA VAL A 73 9.37 -3.89 -7.25
C VAL A 73 8.51 -2.65 -7.47
N LYS A 74 7.32 -2.83 -8.06
CA LYS A 74 6.38 -1.71 -8.29
C LYS A 74 5.83 -1.14 -6.98
N LEU A 75 5.47 -2.01 -6.03
CA LEU A 75 4.95 -1.58 -4.73
C LEU A 75 6.00 -0.80 -3.94
N ARG A 76 7.25 -1.27 -3.88
CA ARG A 76 8.35 -0.54 -3.23
C ARG A 76 8.58 0.83 -3.85
N LYS A 77 8.61 0.90 -5.18
CA LYS A 77 8.76 2.17 -5.89
C LYS A 77 7.61 3.14 -5.56
N HIS A 78 6.38 2.63 -5.50
CA HIS A 78 5.21 3.44 -5.16
C HIS A 78 5.29 3.95 -3.71
N ASP A 79 5.74 3.12 -2.76
CA ASP A 79 5.92 3.56 -1.37
C ASP A 79 7.01 4.64 -1.24
N GLU A 80 8.14 4.50 -1.94
CA GLU A 80 9.17 5.55 -2.00
C GLU A 80 8.64 6.87 -2.59
N GLU A 81 7.77 6.80 -3.60
CA GLU A 81 7.13 7.97 -4.19
C GLU A 81 6.19 8.64 -3.17
N LEU A 82 5.38 7.86 -2.45
CA LEU A 82 4.51 8.37 -1.38
C LEU A 82 5.30 9.01 -0.24
N GLU A 83 6.41 8.43 0.17
CA GLU A 83 7.28 9.02 1.21
C GLU A 83 7.84 10.37 0.78
N ARG A 84 8.25 10.50 -0.49
CA ARG A 84 8.72 11.78 -1.04
C ARG A 84 7.61 12.82 -1.09
N GLU A 85 6.40 12.43 -1.46
CA GLU A 85 5.24 13.33 -1.46
C GLU A 85 4.87 13.76 -0.03
N ALA A 86 4.88 12.84 0.92
CA ALA A 86 4.67 13.13 2.33
C ALA A 86 5.71 14.12 2.87
N ALA A 87 6.99 13.94 2.54
CA ALA A 87 8.05 14.85 2.92
C ALA A 87 7.87 16.26 2.33
N LYS A 88 7.45 16.36 1.05
CA LYS A 88 7.12 17.65 0.42
C LYS A 88 5.94 18.33 1.12
N MET A 89 4.88 17.59 1.43
CA MET A 89 3.72 18.12 2.15
C MET A 89 4.10 18.61 3.54
N ALA A 90 4.88 17.84 4.29
CA ALA A 90 5.37 18.24 5.61
C ALA A 90 6.20 19.54 5.55
N TYR A 91 7.05 19.69 4.53
CA TYR A 91 7.80 20.94 4.32
C TYR A 91 6.88 22.14 4.05
N MET A 92 5.86 21.96 3.19
CA MET A 92 4.90 23.02 2.89
C MET A 92 4.09 23.44 4.12
N ILE A 93 3.58 22.46 4.89
CA ILE A 93 2.83 22.72 6.13
C ILE A 93 3.68 23.52 7.11
N ARG A 94 4.94 23.10 7.34
CA ARG A 94 5.86 23.84 8.21
C ARG A 94 6.13 25.26 7.74
N GLY A 95 6.20 25.47 6.42
CA GLY A 95 6.32 26.80 5.82
C GLY A 95 5.10 27.69 6.12
N MET A 96 3.90 27.12 6.02
CA MET A 96 2.65 27.83 6.35
C MET A 96 2.57 28.18 7.84
N ASP A 97 2.89 27.25 8.74
CA ASP A 97 2.90 27.48 10.19
C ASP A 97 3.81 28.66 10.58
N MET A 98 4.98 28.77 9.93
CA MET A 98 5.92 29.88 10.15
C MET A 98 5.38 31.22 9.66
N ILE A 99 4.67 31.23 8.53
CA ILE A 99 4.02 32.44 7.99
C ILE A 99 2.90 32.89 8.94
N GLU A 100 2.03 31.97 9.37
CA GLU A 100 0.96 32.27 10.33
C GLU A 100 1.51 32.83 11.64
N LEU A 101 2.58 32.25 12.18
CA LEU A 101 3.24 32.74 13.38
C LEU A 101 3.80 34.17 13.18
N GLN A 102 4.38 34.47 12.01
CA GLN A 102 4.86 35.82 11.70
C GLN A 102 3.72 36.82 11.58
N GLU A 103 2.60 36.43 10.96
CA GLU A 103 1.41 37.28 10.86
C GLU A 103 0.79 37.57 12.22
N GLN A 104 0.70 36.56 13.10
CA GLN A 104 0.24 36.74 14.48
C GLN A 104 1.12 37.74 15.22
N LYS A 105 2.44 37.56 15.17
CA LYS A 105 3.40 38.50 15.78
C LYS A 105 3.26 39.92 15.24
N LYS A 106 3.05 40.08 13.93
CA LYS A 106 2.80 41.40 13.31
C LYS A 106 1.51 42.03 13.87
N ARG A 107 0.42 41.27 13.98
CA ARG A 107 -0.87 41.76 14.52
C ARG A 107 -0.76 42.14 16.00
N GLU A 108 -0.01 41.39 16.79
CA GLU A 108 0.25 41.70 18.21
C GLU A 108 1.06 42.99 18.36
N ASN A 109 2.11 43.18 17.55
CA ASN A 109 2.93 44.39 17.58
C ASN A 109 2.14 45.65 17.18
N VAL A 110 1.15 45.54 16.27
CA VAL A 110 0.29 46.67 15.88
C VAL A 110 -0.67 47.08 17.03
N LYS A 111 -1.09 46.15 17.89
CA LYS A 111 -1.93 46.46 19.06
C LYS A 111 -1.19 47.19 20.20
N LEU A 112 0.14 47.22 20.15
CA LEU A 112 1.01 47.84 21.17
C LEU A 112 1.46 49.27 20.81
N LEU A 113 1.13 49.77 19.62
CA LEU A 113 1.44 51.15 19.25
C LEU A 113 0.44 52.08 19.97
N PRO A 114 0.90 53.00 20.84
CA PRO A 114 0.02 53.94 21.52
C PRO A 114 -0.67 54.84 20.49
N GLU A 115 -1.95 55.13 20.70
CA GLU A 115 -2.67 56.08 19.84
C GLU A 115 -1.92 57.42 19.80
N PRO A 116 -1.78 58.06 18.62
CA PRO A 116 -1.20 59.39 18.56
C PRO A 116 -2.10 60.33 19.38
N GLU A 117 -1.55 60.89 20.45
CA GLU A 117 -2.19 61.95 21.22
C GLU A 117 -2.57 63.07 20.23
N LYS A 118 -3.88 63.21 20.01
CA LYS A 118 -4.44 64.34 19.26
C LYS A 118 -4.20 65.60 20.11
N SER A 119 -3.14 66.34 19.77
CA SER A 119 -2.97 67.75 20.15
C SER A 119 -3.79 68.66 19.23
#